data_AF-A0A7C6WWQ3-F1
#
_entry.id   AF-A0A7C6WWQ3-F1
#
_cell.length_a   1.000
_cell.length_b   1.000
_cell.length_c   1.000
_cell.angle_alpha   90.00
_cell.angle_beta   90.00
_cell.angle_gamma   90.00
#
_symmetry.space_group_name_H-M   'P 1'
#
loop_
_entity.id
_entity.type
_entity.pdbx_description
1 polymer ?
#
loop_
_entity_poly.entity_id
_entity_poly.type
_entity_poly.pdbx_seq_one_letter_code
_entity_poly.pdbx_strand_id
1 'polypeptide(L)'
;VILLILLLTVVTSTFSACGDTPATESSSESATNKVVAITTTTFEKKSETSSVATETENVVETTPAVSETQSKIETTVEPVNEKKLNLDLLSDIGLTYGEISAKRGKLTSAYFEGGGIIYVFENGYGGYSWSDIDYEGVNYPIPTDENNVMAGDVSPLPKSQAKCGGMWYVQAKDIFLGLDQSVTAAEIEKMYNVEHYKSEDAAPYGYGTNFIYEDKFIWVQAENEGIVTPDSYLWIKPFSDVF
;
A
#
# COMPACT_ATOMS: atom_id res chain seq x y z
N VAL A 1 -1.26 -15.75 65.89
CA VAL A 1 0.10 -15.51 65.34
C VAL A 1 0.52 -16.76 64.60
N ILE A 2 0.57 -16.71 63.27
CA ILE A 2 1.12 -17.78 62.41
C ILE A 2 2.05 -17.09 61.42
N LEU A 3 3.28 -17.59 61.31
CA LEU A 3 4.38 -16.94 60.61
C LEU A 3 4.51 -17.52 59.20
N LEU A 4 4.06 -16.79 58.17
CA LEU A 4 4.31 -17.16 56.78
C LEU A 4 5.66 -16.57 56.34
N ILE A 5 6.65 -17.44 56.15
CA ILE A 5 8.03 -17.04 55.84
C ILE A 5 8.18 -16.78 54.34
N LEU A 6 8.72 -15.62 53.96
CA LEU A 6 9.10 -15.33 52.57
C LEU A 6 10.27 -16.23 52.16
N LEU A 7 10.10 -16.97 51.06
CA LEU A 7 11.20 -17.59 50.33
C LEU A 7 11.74 -16.59 49.29
N LEU A 8 12.75 -15.83 49.68
CA LEU A 8 13.40 -14.85 48.81
C LEU A 8 14.63 -15.47 48.10
N THR A 9 14.43 -16.11 46.96
CA THR A 9 15.52 -16.69 46.17
C THR A 9 16.22 -15.63 45.32
N VAL A 10 17.28 -15.02 45.86
CA VAL A 10 18.14 -14.09 45.12
C VAL A 10 19.02 -14.88 44.13
N VAL A 11 18.81 -14.66 42.83
CA VAL A 11 19.66 -15.20 41.77
C VAL A 11 20.80 -14.21 41.50
N THR A 12 22.02 -14.55 41.91
CA THR A 12 23.21 -13.71 41.70
C THR A 12 23.87 -14.01 40.36
N SER A 13 23.45 -13.30 39.31
CA SER A 13 24.10 -13.35 37.99
C SER A 13 25.43 -12.60 38.01
N THR A 14 26.55 -13.33 38.12
CA THR A 14 27.89 -12.74 38.01
C THR A 14 28.24 -12.46 36.55
N PHE A 15 28.39 -11.19 36.18
CA PHE A 15 28.93 -10.79 34.89
C PHE A 15 30.39 -11.26 34.73
N SER A 16 30.71 -11.84 33.58
CA SER A 16 32.09 -12.06 33.13
C SER A 16 32.45 -10.99 32.11
N ALA A 17 33.66 -10.44 32.15
CA ALA A 17 34.03 -9.25 31.38
C ALA A 17 35.48 -9.28 30.87
N CYS A 18 35.66 -8.67 29.68
CA CYS A 18 36.90 -8.26 29.03
C CYS A 18 37.83 -9.34 28.44
N GLY A 19 38.49 -8.95 27.33
CA GLY A 19 39.42 -9.75 26.54
C GLY A 19 38.82 -10.17 25.17
N ASP A 20 39.28 -9.67 24.01
CA ASP A 20 40.26 -8.61 23.72
C ASP A 20 39.91 -7.91 22.40
N THR A 21 40.42 -6.68 22.20
CA THR A 21 40.34 -5.94 20.93
C THR A 21 41.68 -5.96 20.21
N PRO A 22 41.71 -6.30 18.90
CA PRO A 22 42.63 -5.71 17.95
C PRO A 22 41.90 -4.72 17.02
N ALA A 23 42.59 -3.65 16.63
CA ALA A 23 42.03 -2.61 15.78
C ALA A 23 42.46 -2.78 14.31
N THR A 24 41.64 -2.22 13.41
CA THR A 24 42.03 -1.71 12.08
C THR A 24 42.77 -2.65 11.13
N GLU A 25 42.08 -3.06 10.06
CA GLU A 25 42.51 -2.69 8.71
C GLU A 25 41.32 -2.18 7.90
N SER A 26 41.58 -1.23 7.00
CA SER A 26 40.60 -0.72 6.03
C SER A 26 41.06 -1.15 4.64
N SER A 27 40.19 -1.82 3.89
CA SER A 27 40.43 -2.13 2.48
C SER A 27 39.17 -1.83 1.66
N SER A 28 39.33 -0.97 0.66
CA SER A 28 38.28 -0.54 -0.26
C SER A 28 38.48 -1.16 -1.64
N GLU A 29 37.99 -2.39 -1.84
CA GLU A 29 38.01 -3.00 -3.17
C GLU A 29 36.80 -2.57 -4.02
N SER A 30 37.09 -1.81 -5.08
CA SER A 30 36.13 -1.44 -6.13
C SER A 30 36.19 -2.46 -7.27
N ALA A 31 35.07 -3.11 -7.58
CA ALA A 31 35.00 -4.18 -8.56
C ALA A 31 33.90 -3.95 -9.62
N THR A 32 34.09 -2.92 -10.45
CA THR A 32 33.66 -2.79 -11.86
C THR A 32 32.38 -3.50 -12.34
N ASN A 33 31.41 -2.71 -12.81
CA ASN A 33 30.29 -3.18 -13.65
C ASN A 33 30.76 -4.07 -14.82
N LYS A 34 30.21 -5.29 -14.93
CA LYS A 34 30.23 -6.06 -16.18
C LYS A 34 28.87 -5.97 -16.86
N VAL A 35 28.79 -5.14 -17.90
CA VAL A 35 27.68 -5.19 -18.86
C VAL A 35 27.79 -6.51 -19.63
N VAL A 36 26.79 -7.37 -19.51
CA VAL A 36 26.65 -8.59 -20.32
C VAL A 36 25.55 -8.34 -21.34
N ALA A 37 25.92 -8.14 -22.60
CA ALA A 37 24.97 -8.15 -23.70
C ALA A 37 24.48 -9.59 -23.94
N ILE A 38 23.16 -9.78 -24.03
CA ILE A 38 22.55 -11.06 -24.41
C ILE A 38 21.83 -10.86 -25.74
N THR A 39 22.26 -11.61 -26.75
CA THR A 39 21.82 -11.49 -28.14
C THR A 39 20.37 -11.94 -28.31
N THR A 40 19.54 -11.13 -28.97
CA THR A 40 18.19 -11.51 -29.40
C THR A 40 18.27 -12.51 -30.56
N THR A 41 17.83 -13.75 -30.36
CA THR A 41 17.66 -14.74 -31.43
C THR A 41 16.20 -14.84 -31.87
N THR A 42 15.88 -14.24 -33.01
CA THR A 42 14.57 -14.35 -33.68
C THR A 42 14.34 -15.76 -34.22
N PHE A 43 13.17 -16.34 -33.94
CA PHE A 43 12.68 -17.55 -34.62
C PHE A 43 11.68 -17.18 -35.70
N GLU A 44 12.11 -17.19 -36.97
CA GLU A 44 11.18 -17.12 -38.10
C GLU A 44 10.46 -18.46 -38.29
N LYS A 45 9.12 -18.44 -38.38
CA LYS A 45 8.34 -19.59 -38.83
C LYS A 45 7.88 -19.37 -40.27
N LYS A 46 8.66 -19.89 -41.21
CA LYS A 46 8.31 -19.94 -42.64
C LYS A 46 6.96 -20.64 -42.83
N SER A 47 6.06 -20.01 -43.59
CA SER A 47 4.86 -20.65 -44.14
C SER A 47 4.97 -20.67 -45.67
N GLU A 48 4.55 -21.76 -46.30
CA GLU A 48 4.68 -21.95 -47.75
C GLU A 48 3.31 -21.91 -48.43
N THR A 49 3.18 -21.07 -49.47
CA THR A 49 2.12 -21.16 -50.48
C THR A 49 2.75 -20.92 -51.86
N SER A 50 2.30 -21.66 -52.88
CA SER A 50 2.95 -21.72 -54.19
C SER A 50 2.47 -20.62 -55.19
N SER A 51 3.18 -20.53 -56.32
CA SER A 51 3.09 -19.51 -57.37
C SER A 51 2.06 -19.77 -58.48
N VAL A 52 1.53 -18.70 -59.10
CA VAL A 52 1.14 -18.53 -60.54
C VAL A 52 0.61 -17.08 -60.72
N ALA A 53 0.89 -16.21 -61.70
CA ALA A 53 1.58 -16.20 -63.02
C ALA A 53 0.63 -16.20 -64.26
N THR A 54 0.44 -15.10 -65.02
CA THR A 54 0.94 -13.71 -64.83
C THR A 54 -0.20 -12.67 -64.98
N GLU A 55 -0.36 -11.70 -65.89
CA GLU A 55 0.34 -11.18 -67.09
C GLU A 55 0.20 -9.63 -67.17
N THR A 56 0.80 -8.98 -68.18
CA THR A 56 0.90 -7.51 -68.37
C THR A 56 -0.28 -6.89 -69.12
N GLU A 57 -0.61 -5.62 -68.83
CA GLU A 57 -0.96 -4.66 -69.90
C GLU A 57 -0.59 -3.21 -69.54
N ASN A 58 -0.37 -2.37 -70.56
CA ASN A 58 0.21 -1.02 -70.46
C ASN A 58 -0.85 0.04 -70.82
N VAL A 59 -1.12 1.00 -69.93
CA VAL A 59 -1.71 2.29 -70.30
C VAL A 59 -1.00 3.40 -69.55
N VAL A 60 -0.60 4.45 -70.27
CA VAL A 60 0.05 5.65 -69.74
C VAL A 60 -0.95 6.80 -69.81
N GLU A 61 -1.22 7.51 -68.69
CA GLU A 61 -1.41 8.96 -68.75
C GLU A 61 -1.30 9.72 -67.41
N THR A 62 -0.83 10.97 -67.53
CA THR A 62 -0.97 12.13 -66.62
C THR A 62 -0.86 11.96 -65.10
N THR A 63 0.28 12.39 -64.56
CA THR A 63 0.39 12.95 -63.20
C THR A 63 -0.20 14.36 -63.12
N PRO A 64 -1.02 14.67 -62.09
CA PRO A 64 -1.02 15.97 -61.44
C PRO A 64 -0.43 15.82 -60.02
N ALA A 65 0.52 16.70 -59.66
CA ALA A 65 1.16 16.65 -58.35
C ALA A 65 0.23 17.22 -57.26
N VAL A 66 -0.45 16.34 -56.52
CA VAL A 66 -1.17 16.69 -55.29
C VAL A 66 -0.18 16.57 -54.12
N SER A 67 0.06 17.67 -53.41
CA SER A 67 0.89 17.68 -52.21
C SER A 67 0.08 17.10 -51.04
N GLU A 68 0.17 15.79 -50.83
CA GLU A 68 -0.38 15.15 -49.64
C GLU A 68 0.41 15.59 -48.40
N THR A 69 -0.05 16.66 -47.75
CA THR A 69 0.30 16.96 -46.36
C THR A 69 -0.30 15.86 -45.50
N GLN A 70 0.44 14.76 -45.35
CA GLN A 70 0.03 13.58 -44.61
C GLN A 70 -0.11 13.95 -43.13
N SER A 71 -1.32 14.36 -42.75
CA SER A 71 -1.63 14.77 -41.38
C SER A 71 -1.45 13.58 -40.46
N LYS A 72 -0.34 13.58 -39.72
CA LYS A 72 -0.06 12.60 -38.67
C LYS A 72 -1.16 12.73 -37.62
N ILE A 73 -2.15 11.85 -37.69
CA ILE A 73 -3.10 11.67 -36.59
C ILE A 73 -2.28 11.11 -35.43
N GLU A 74 -1.88 12.00 -34.53
CA GLU A 74 -1.37 11.61 -33.22
C GLU A 74 -2.56 11.07 -32.44
N THR A 75 -2.79 9.76 -32.57
CA THR A 75 -3.62 9.01 -31.64
C THR A 75 -2.93 9.05 -30.29
N THR A 76 -3.20 10.11 -29.53
CA THR A 76 -2.95 10.15 -28.10
C THR A 76 -3.69 8.96 -27.50
N VAL A 77 -2.95 7.91 -27.17
CA VAL A 77 -3.48 6.82 -26.38
C VAL A 77 -3.75 7.42 -25.02
N GLU A 78 -5.02 7.69 -24.72
CA GLU A 78 -5.42 8.04 -23.36
C GLU A 78 -4.89 6.95 -22.43
N PRO A 79 -4.27 7.30 -21.29
CA PRO A 79 -3.78 6.31 -20.35
C PRO A 79 -4.98 5.47 -19.90
N VAL A 80 -5.02 4.20 -20.33
CA VAL A 80 -6.06 3.25 -19.92
C VAL A 80 -6.00 3.19 -18.39
N ASN A 81 -7.04 3.70 -17.73
CA ASN A 81 -7.10 3.77 -16.29
C ASN A 81 -7.28 2.35 -15.74
N GLU A 82 -6.15 1.68 -15.51
CA GLU A 82 -6.08 0.25 -15.24
C GLU A 82 -6.62 -0.04 -13.83
N LYS A 83 -7.88 -0.47 -13.78
CA LYS A 83 -8.57 -0.80 -12.53
C LYS A 83 -7.92 -1.99 -11.84
N LYS A 84 -7.28 -1.72 -10.70
CA LYS A 84 -6.57 -2.71 -9.87
C LYS A 84 -6.45 -2.23 -8.42
N LEU A 85 -6.17 -3.14 -7.51
CA LEU A 85 -5.91 -2.83 -6.11
C LEU A 85 -4.54 -2.16 -5.93
N ASN A 86 -4.47 -1.20 -5.00
CA ASN A 86 -3.22 -0.63 -4.53
C ASN A 86 -2.49 -1.59 -3.57
N LEU A 87 -1.81 -2.58 -4.15
CA LEU A 87 -1.02 -3.55 -3.40
C LEU A 87 0.13 -2.89 -2.62
N ASP A 88 0.63 -1.73 -3.05
CA ASP A 88 1.64 -0.98 -2.28
C ASP A 88 1.07 -0.47 -0.95
N LEU A 89 -0.14 0.11 -0.96
CA LEU A 89 -0.83 0.52 0.25
C LEU A 89 -1.17 -0.70 1.13
N LEU A 90 -1.78 -1.74 0.56
CA LEU A 90 -2.16 -2.95 1.32
C LEU A 90 -0.95 -3.65 1.97
N SER A 91 0.26 -3.50 1.41
CA SER A 91 1.51 -4.03 1.99
C SER A 91 1.99 -3.30 3.24
N ASP A 92 1.40 -2.17 3.63
CA ASP A 92 1.78 -1.45 4.85
C ASP A 92 1.27 -2.16 6.13
N ILE A 93 0.17 -2.91 6.02
CA ILE A 93 -0.37 -3.70 7.13
C ILE A 93 0.57 -4.88 7.40
N GLY A 94 1.00 -5.03 8.65
CA GLY A 94 2.07 -5.97 9.02
C GLY A 94 3.49 -5.38 9.00
N LEU A 95 3.69 -4.11 8.63
CA LEU A 95 4.98 -3.40 8.79
C LEU A 95 5.13 -2.77 10.19
N THR A 96 6.37 -2.60 10.66
CA THR A 96 6.69 -1.84 11.89
C THR A 96 6.56 -0.35 11.63
N TYR A 97 6.49 0.43 12.72
CA TYR A 97 6.54 1.90 12.63
C TYR A 97 7.78 2.41 11.85
N GLY A 98 8.95 1.78 12.03
CA GLY A 98 10.17 2.15 11.30
C GLY A 98 10.10 1.85 9.80
N GLU A 99 9.54 0.70 9.42
CA GLU A 99 9.31 0.32 8.02
C GLU A 99 8.30 1.28 7.33
N ILE A 100 7.20 1.63 8.00
CA ILE A 100 6.20 2.59 7.46
C ILE A 100 6.78 4.00 7.41
N SER A 101 7.49 4.49 8.44
CA SER A 101 8.07 5.84 8.40
C SER A 101 9.16 5.97 7.32
N ALA A 102 9.93 4.91 7.05
CA ALA A 102 10.87 4.91 5.93
C ALA A 102 10.16 4.98 4.55
N LYS A 103 8.93 4.45 4.46
CA LYS A 103 8.14 4.37 3.21
C LYS A 103 7.23 5.58 2.98
N ARG A 104 6.66 6.15 4.05
CA ARG A 104 5.65 7.24 4.03
C ARG A 104 6.17 8.57 4.60
N GLY A 105 7.39 8.59 5.13
CA GLY A 105 8.05 9.80 5.64
C GLY A 105 7.85 10.03 7.13
N LYS A 106 7.95 11.30 7.56
CA LYS A 106 7.77 11.67 8.98
C LYS A 106 6.31 11.54 9.40
N LEU A 107 6.11 11.25 10.69
CA LEU A 107 4.84 11.43 11.37
C LEU A 107 4.50 12.93 11.40
N THR A 108 3.25 13.30 11.10
CA THR A 108 2.75 14.68 11.13
C THR A 108 1.83 14.91 12.32
N SER A 109 0.91 13.98 12.56
CA SER A 109 0.01 13.96 13.72
C SER A 109 -0.37 12.53 14.13
N ALA A 110 -0.96 12.41 15.30
CA ALA A 110 -1.61 11.18 15.76
C ALA A 110 -2.87 11.51 16.58
N TYR A 111 -3.74 10.53 16.84
CA TYR A 111 -4.93 10.70 17.67
C TYR A 111 -5.36 9.37 18.31
N PHE A 112 -6.16 9.46 19.37
CA PHE A 112 -6.67 8.30 20.11
C PHE A 112 -8.02 7.83 19.53
N GLU A 113 -8.09 6.57 19.10
CA GLU A 113 -9.33 5.95 18.62
C GLU A 113 -9.27 4.42 18.81
N GLY A 114 -10.43 3.77 18.95
CA GLY A 114 -10.54 2.30 19.00
C GLY A 114 -9.87 1.61 20.20
N GLY A 115 -9.30 2.36 21.13
CA GLY A 115 -8.45 1.86 22.22
C GLY A 115 -6.96 1.77 21.88
N GLY A 116 -6.55 2.24 20.70
CA GLY A 116 -5.15 2.39 20.27
C GLY A 116 -4.80 3.84 19.93
N ILE A 117 -3.72 4.00 19.18
CA ILE A 117 -3.33 5.29 18.58
C ILE A 117 -3.26 5.12 17.06
N ILE A 118 -3.79 6.11 16.35
CA ILE A 118 -3.76 6.22 14.90
C ILE A 118 -2.75 7.31 14.52
N TYR A 119 -1.86 7.00 13.60
CA TYR A 119 -0.69 7.79 13.21
C TYR A 119 -0.83 8.24 11.75
N VAL A 120 -0.56 9.52 11.46
CA VAL A 120 -0.65 10.10 10.10
C VAL A 120 0.75 10.49 9.63
N PHE A 121 1.14 10.00 8.45
CA PHE A 121 2.46 10.26 7.86
C PHE A 121 2.37 11.22 6.66
N GLU A 122 3.44 11.97 6.42
CA GLU A 122 3.51 13.02 5.39
C GLU A 122 3.11 12.57 3.97
N ASN A 123 3.41 11.33 3.60
CA ASN A 123 3.05 10.70 2.33
C ASN A 123 2.20 9.44 2.56
N GLY A 124 1.45 9.39 3.66
CA GLY A 124 0.53 8.31 4.00
C GLY A 124 -0.84 8.49 3.33
N TYR A 125 -1.56 7.38 3.15
CA TYR A 125 -2.90 7.36 2.55
C TYR A 125 -4.05 7.58 3.56
N GLY A 126 -3.74 7.88 4.81
CA GLY A 126 -4.69 7.94 5.91
C GLY A 126 -4.00 7.73 7.26
N GLY A 127 -4.78 7.30 8.25
CA GLY A 127 -4.28 6.89 9.55
C GLY A 127 -3.82 5.43 9.58
N TYR A 128 -2.76 5.14 10.33
CA TYR A 128 -2.19 3.80 10.54
C TYR A 128 -2.28 3.45 12.03
N SER A 129 -2.84 2.29 12.39
CA SER A 129 -3.15 1.96 13.79
C SER A 129 -2.22 0.91 14.40
N TRP A 130 -1.76 1.17 15.62
CA TRP A 130 -1.09 0.21 16.50
C TRP A 130 -1.75 0.17 17.88
N SER A 131 -1.77 -1.03 18.48
CA SER A 131 -2.30 -1.25 19.84
C SER A 131 -1.20 -1.40 20.90
N ASP A 132 0.00 -1.83 20.51
CA ASP A 132 1.13 -2.04 21.43
C ASP A 132 2.07 -0.82 21.43
N ILE A 133 1.64 0.21 22.17
CA ILE A 133 2.29 1.52 22.26
C ILE A 133 3.36 1.52 23.36
N ASP A 134 4.48 2.20 23.09
CA ASP A 134 5.49 2.51 24.08
C ASP A 134 5.15 3.83 24.80
N TYR A 135 4.98 3.75 26.12
CA TYR A 135 4.70 4.89 26.98
C TYR A 135 5.87 5.23 27.92
N GLU A 136 7.04 4.60 27.77
CA GLU A 136 8.22 4.94 28.58
C GLU A 136 8.71 6.36 28.26
N GLY A 137 8.94 7.16 29.30
CA GLY A 137 9.37 8.56 29.18
C GLY A 137 8.29 9.57 28.79
N VAL A 138 7.03 9.13 28.59
CA VAL A 138 5.92 10.02 28.21
C VAL A 138 5.49 10.91 29.38
N ASN A 139 5.41 12.22 29.12
CA ASN A 139 4.84 13.18 30.07
C ASN A 139 3.30 13.19 29.95
N TYR A 140 2.61 13.06 31.09
CA TYR A 140 1.15 13.09 31.15
C TYR A 140 0.63 14.39 31.77
N PRO A 141 -0.51 14.95 31.29
CA PRO A 141 -1.26 14.50 30.11
C PRO A 141 -0.50 14.75 28.81
N ILE A 142 -0.69 13.87 27.82
CA ILE A 142 -0.15 14.06 26.47
C ILE A 142 -0.83 15.30 25.86
N PRO A 143 -0.10 16.27 25.29
CA PRO A 143 -0.70 17.45 24.69
C PRO A 143 -1.54 17.10 23.46
N THR A 144 -2.80 17.54 23.45
CA THR A 144 -3.73 17.41 22.33
C THR A 144 -4.44 18.75 22.04
N ASP A 145 -4.98 18.88 20.83
CA ASP A 145 -5.90 19.96 20.46
C ASP A 145 -7.35 19.70 20.95
N GLU A 146 -8.28 20.56 20.53
CA GLU A 146 -9.72 20.44 20.83
C GLU A 146 -10.41 19.21 20.20
N ASN A 147 -9.74 18.54 19.25
CA ASN A 147 -10.21 17.34 18.56
C ASN A 147 -9.56 16.05 19.09
N ASN A 148 -8.72 16.13 20.13
CA ASN A 148 -7.89 15.05 20.67
C ASN A 148 -6.73 14.60 19.75
N VAL A 149 -6.34 15.45 18.79
CA VAL A 149 -5.18 15.24 17.91
C VAL A 149 -3.91 15.74 18.61
N MET A 150 -2.86 14.93 18.61
CA MET A 150 -1.52 15.27 19.10
C MET A 150 -0.56 15.49 17.92
N ALA A 151 0.42 16.38 18.10
CA ALA A 151 1.47 16.58 17.11
C ALA A 151 2.44 15.37 17.07
N GLY A 152 3.00 15.08 15.89
CA GLY A 152 3.85 13.90 15.69
C GLY A 152 5.13 13.87 16.54
N ASP A 153 5.61 15.02 17.02
CA ASP A 153 6.81 15.14 17.87
C ASP A 153 6.54 14.92 19.37
N VAL A 154 5.27 14.96 19.80
CA VAL A 154 4.85 14.64 21.19
C VAL A 154 4.07 13.33 21.30
N SER A 155 3.81 12.65 20.18
CA SER A 155 3.10 11.37 20.17
C SER A 155 3.95 10.25 20.77
N PRO A 156 3.42 9.43 21.70
CA PRO A 156 4.05 8.16 22.04
C PRO A 156 4.05 7.25 20.81
N LEU A 157 5.10 6.48 20.61
CA LEU A 157 5.29 5.67 19.40
C LEU A 157 4.92 4.20 19.64
N PRO A 158 4.60 3.41 18.60
CA PRO A 158 4.49 1.97 18.72
C PRO A 158 5.82 1.35 19.15
N LYS A 159 5.79 0.27 19.93
CA LYS A 159 7.01 -0.46 20.26
C LYS A 159 7.71 -0.92 18.98
N SER A 160 9.05 -0.96 18.98
CA SER A 160 9.84 -1.08 17.74
C SER A 160 9.55 -2.31 16.87
N GLN A 161 9.04 -3.41 17.46
CA GLN A 161 8.65 -4.63 16.76
C GLN A 161 7.13 -4.77 16.55
N ALA A 162 6.32 -3.86 17.10
CA ALA A 162 4.87 -3.87 16.93
C ALA A 162 4.52 -3.60 15.46
N LYS A 163 3.66 -4.45 14.90
CA LYS A 163 3.22 -4.36 13.51
C LYS A 163 1.91 -3.58 13.39
N CYS A 164 1.76 -2.84 12.29
CA CYS A 164 0.58 -2.07 11.96
C CYS A 164 -0.62 -3.01 11.82
N GLY A 165 -1.59 -2.87 12.72
CA GLY A 165 -2.78 -3.71 12.80
C GLY A 165 -3.93 -3.26 11.88
N GLY A 166 -3.78 -2.13 11.20
CA GLY A 166 -4.79 -1.65 10.27
C GLY A 166 -4.59 -0.20 9.83
N MET A 167 -5.46 0.24 8.94
CA MET A 167 -5.50 1.60 8.39
C MET A 167 -6.92 2.15 8.45
N TRP A 168 -7.03 3.47 8.64
CA TRP A 168 -8.23 4.20 9.00
C TRP A 168 -8.35 5.46 8.13
N TYR A 169 -9.57 5.82 7.72
CA TYR A 169 -9.85 7.01 6.90
C TYR A 169 -9.04 7.10 5.59
N VAL A 170 -8.73 5.94 4.99
CA VAL A 170 -8.18 5.87 3.62
C VAL A 170 -9.31 6.18 2.64
N GLN A 171 -9.06 6.87 1.52
CA GLN A 171 -10.11 7.07 0.52
C GLN A 171 -10.22 5.87 -0.43
N ALA A 172 -11.44 5.54 -0.87
CA ALA A 172 -11.69 4.38 -1.71
C ALA A 172 -10.87 4.36 -3.01
N LYS A 173 -10.69 5.51 -3.67
CA LYS A 173 -9.84 5.67 -4.86
C LYS A 173 -8.35 5.35 -4.63
N ASP A 174 -7.85 5.43 -3.39
CA ASP A 174 -6.46 5.11 -3.05
C ASP A 174 -6.22 3.60 -2.92
N ILE A 175 -7.28 2.81 -2.74
CA ILE A 175 -7.28 1.33 -2.80
C ILE A 175 -7.70 0.83 -4.17
N PHE A 176 -8.82 1.33 -4.65
CA PHE A 176 -9.45 0.97 -5.92
C PHE A 176 -8.95 1.93 -6.99
N LEU A 177 -7.71 1.71 -7.45
CA LEU A 177 -7.05 2.60 -8.41
C LEU A 177 -7.85 2.65 -9.71
N GLY A 178 -8.20 3.85 -10.18
CA GLY A 178 -9.08 4.05 -11.34
C GLY A 178 -10.59 4.02 -11.00
N LEU A 179 -10.95 4.15 -9.72
CA LEU A 179 -12.31 4.46 -9.29
C LEU A 179 -12.60 5.96 -9.47
N ASP A 180 -12.94 6.36 -10.69
CA ASP A 180 -13.21 7.78 -11.03
C ASP A 180 -14.67 8.23 -10.77
N GLN A 181 -15.57 7.28 -10.49
CA GLN A 181 -17.01 7.51 -10.31
C GLN A 181 -17.60 6.52 -9.30
N SER A 182 -18.77 6.83 -8.76
CA SER A 182 -19.51 5.91 -7.87
C SER A 182 -19.99 4.66 -8.60
N VAL A 183 -19.89 3.50 -7.94
CA VAL A 183 -20.27 2.18 -8.47
C VAL A 183 -20.87 1.28 -7.38
N THR A 184 -21.51 0.18 -7.78
CA THR A 184 -22.03 -0.83 -6.85
C THR A 184 -20.94 -1.75 -6.30
N ALA A 185 -21.20 -2.39 -5.15
CA ALA A 185 -20.31 -3.39 -4.56
C ALA A 185 -19.99 -4.57 -5.50
N ALA A 186 -20.98 -5.03 -6.29
CA ALA A 186 -20.79 -6.07 -7.29
C ALA A 186 -19.90 -5.63 -8.47
N GLU A 187 -19.86 -4.33 -8.79
CA GLU A 187 -18.91 -3.78 -9.74
C GLU A 187 -17.51 -3.66 -9.12
N ILE A 188 -17.38 -3.30 -7.84
CA ILE A 188 -16.08 -3.34 -7.12
C ILE A 188 -15.49 -4.74 -7.14
N GLU A 189 -16.26 -5.76 -6.72
CA GLU A 189 -15.85 -7.17 -6.74
C GLU A 189 -15.31 -7.57 -8.12
N LYS A 190 -16.06 -7.28 -9.18
CA LYS A 190 -15.71 -7.65 -10.55
C LYS A 190 -14.52 -6.85 -11.12
N MET A 191 -14.38 -5.57 -10.78
CA MET A 191 -13.32 -4.71 -11.31
C MET A 191 -11.99 -4.90 -10.59
N TYR A 192 -12.00 -5.26 -9.30
CA TYR A 192 -10.82 -5.29 -8.44
C TYR A 192 -10.47 -6.69 -7.90
N ASN A 193 -11.28 -7.71 -8.20
CA ASN A 193 -11.08 -9.09 -7.77
C ASN A 193 -11.00 -9.20 -6.23
N VAL A 194 -12.03 -8.66 -5.57
CA VAL A 194 -12.28 -8.75 -4.12
C VAL A 194 -13.63 -9.43 -3.88
N GLU A 195 -13.80 -10.17 -2.80
CA GLU A 195 -15.08 -10.81 -2.45
C GLU A 195 -15.97 -9.79 -1.73
N HIS A 196 -17.20 -9.54 -2.21
CA HIS A 196 -18.20 -8.77 -1.45
C HIS A 196 -18.80 -9.65 -0.34
N TYR A 197 -18.51 -9.32 0.92
CA TYR A 197 -18.95 -10.12 2.06
C TYR A 197 -20.38 -9.78 2.50
N LYS A 198 -20.68 -8.48 2.68
CA LYS A 198 -22.02 -7.96 2.99
C LYS A 198 -22.07 -6.42 2.85
N SER A 199 -23.27 -5.89 2.64
CA SER A 199 -23.60 -4.50 2.96
C SER A 199 -24.50 -4.47 4.20
N GLU A 200 -24.47 -3.38 4.97
CA GLU A 200 -25.28 -3.24 6.18
C GLU A 200 -25.54 -1.77 6.57
N ASP A 201 -26.57 -1.54 7.40
CA ASP A 201 -26.72 -0.32 8.18
C ASP A 201 -25.61 -0.25 9.24
N ALA A 202 -24.89 0.86 9.27
CA ALA A 202 -23.75 1.11 10.16
C ALA A 202 -23.93 2.38 10.98
N ALA A 203 -25.17 2.73 11.35
CA ALA A 203 -25.49 3.88 12.20
C ALA A 203 -24.55 4.00 13.43
N PRO A 204 -23.97 5.19 13.71
CA PRO A 204 -24.29 6.50 13.13
C PRO A 204 -23.61 6.83 11.79
N TYR A 205 -22.78 5.94 11.24
CA TYR A 205 -21.90 6.24 10.10
C TYR A 205 -22.57 6.19 8.72
N GLY A 206 -23.87 5.90 8.65
CA GLY A 206 -24.58 5.64 7.40
C GLY A 206 -24.58 4.13 7.09
N TYR A 207 -24.10 3.74 5.92
CA TYR A 207 -23.99 2.34 5.51
C TYR A 207 -22.55 1.85 5.49
N GLY A 208 -22.38 0.55 5.74
CA GLY A 208 -21.14 -0.18 5.58
C GLY A 208 -21.18 -1.11 4.38
N THR A 209 -20.10 -1.16 3.59
CA THR A 209 -19.88 -2.16 2.54
C THR A 209 -18.58 -2.90 2.83
N ASN A 210 -18.65 -4.22 2.98
CA ASN A 210 -17.55 -5.06 3.45
C ASN A 210 -16.98 -5.89 2.29
N PHE A 211 -15.68 -5.83 2.07
CA PHE A 211 -14.96 -6.66 1.11
C PHE A 211 -13.83 -7.46 1.77
N ILE A 212 -13.50 -8.61 1.18
CA ILE A 212 -12.37 -9.45 1.59
C ILE A 212 -11.36 -9.54 0.44
N TYR A 213 -10.08 -9.39 0.75
CA TYR A 213 -8.97 -9.64 -0.17
C TYR A 213 -7.82 -10.31 0.58
N GLU A 214 -7.48 -11.53 0.17
CA GLU A 214 -6.49 -12.39 0.83
C GLU A 214 -6.75 -12.53 2.35
N ASP A 215 -5.86 -12.02 3.19
CA ASP A 215 -5.98 -12.01 4.66
C ASP A 215 -6.59 -10.71 5.21
N LYS A 216 -7.12 -9.82 4.34
CA LYS A 216 -7.53 -8.45 4.71
C LYS A 216 -9.02 -8.22 4.54
N PHE A 217 -9.58 -7.52 5.52
CA PHE A 217 -10.95 -7.05 5.56
C PHE A 217 -10.98 -5.55 5.28
N ILE A 218 -11.72 -5.14 4.26
CA ILE A 218 -11.87 -3.75 3.82
C ILE A 218 -13.31 -3.33 4.10
N TRP A 219 -13.51 -2.44 5.06
CA TRP A 219 -14.82 -1.85 5.37
C TRP A 219 -14.91 -0.44 4.79
N VAL A 220 -15.87 -0.20 3.91
CA VAL A 220 -16.08 1.09 3.24
C VAL A 220 -17.35 1.75 3.79
N GLN A 221 -17.23 2.99 4.27
CA GLN A 221 -18.37 3.82 4.64
C GLN A 221 -19.04 4.41 3.39
N ALA A 222 -20.36 4.37 3.36
CA ALA A 222 -21.18 4.82 2.24
C ALA A 222 -22.42 5.58 2.70
N GLU A 223 -22.81 6.60 1.93
CA GLU A 223 -24.09 7.29 2.11
C GLU A 223 -25.31 6.44 1.71
N ASN A 224 -25.09 5.41 0.89
CA ASN A 224 -26.12 4.53 0.33
C ASN A 224 -25.64 3.07 0.38
N GLU A 225 -26.54 2.14 0.71
CA GLU A 225 -26.22 0.72 0.88
C GLU A 225 -25.57 0.11 -0.38
N GLY A 226 -24.37 -0.45 -0.24
CA GLY A 226 -23.67 -1.12 -1.33
C GLY A 226 -23.18 -0.21 -2.47
N ILE A 227 -23.16 1.12 -2.29
CA ILE A 227 -22.59 2.07 -3.25
C ILE A 227 -21.25 2.59 -2.73
N VAL A 228 -20.18 2.34 -3.47
CA VAL A 228 -18.83 2.85 -3.18
C VAL A 228 -18.57 4.07 -4.05
N THR A 229 -18.14 5.18 -3.44
CA THR A 229 -17.77 6.42 -4.14
C THR A 229 -16.24 6.61 -4.10
N PRO A 230 -15.62 7.37 -5.02
CA PRO A 230 -14.16 7.60 -5.01
C PRO A 230 -13.62 8.16 -3.69
N ASP A 231 -14.41 9.03 -3.04
CA ASP A 231 -14.05 9.73 -1.81
C ASP A 231 -14.59 9.07 -0.53
N SER A 232 -15.31 7.95 -0.64
CA SER A 232 -15.75 7.14 0.50
C SER A 232 -14.56 6.76 1.37
N TYR A 233 -14.64 7.02 2.68
CA TYR A 233 -13.64 6.56 3.62
C TYR A 233 -13.74 5.05 3.85
N LEU A 234 -12.59 4.41 4.03
CA LEU A 234 -12.50 3.00 4.36
C LEU A 234 -11.47 2.70 5.46
N TRP A 235 -11.67 1.54 6.06
CA TRP A 235 -10.87 0.94 7.10
C TRP A 235 -10.38 -0.41 6.61
N ILE A 236 -9.14 -0.77 6.95
CA ILE A 236 -8.51 -2.01 6.51
C ILE A 236 -7.84 -2.66 7.71
N LYS A 237 -8.10 -3.94 7.95
CA LYS A 237 -7.45 -4.71 9.03
C LYS A 237 -7.29 -6.18 8.64
N PRO A 238 -6.45 -6.96 9.32
CA PRO A 238 -6.42 -8.41 9.19
C PRO A 238 -7.82 -9.02 9.42
N PHE A 239 -8.16 -10.03 8.62
CA PHE A 239 -9.43 -10.77 8.72
C PHE A 239 -9.56 -11.53 10.04
N SER A 240 -8.43 -11.90 10.65
CA SER A 240 -8.35 -12.45 12.02
C SER A 240 -8.92 -11.53 13.09
N ASP A 241 -9.05 -10.23 12.81
CA ASP A 241 -9.40 -9.21 13.79
C ASP A 241 -10.88 -8.81 13.62
N VAL A 242 -11.66 -9.61 12.90
CA VAL A 242 -13.09 -9.39 12.57
C VAL A 242 -14.03 -10.34 13.34
N PHE A 243 -13.61 -11.58 13.62
CA PHE A 243 -14.46 -12.69 14.07
C PHE A 243 -13.87 -13.50 15.22
#